data_AF-A0A9D9TQ05-F1
#
_entry.id   AF-A0A9D9TQ05-F1
#
_cell.length_a   1.000
_cell.length_b   1.000
_cell.length_c   1.000
_cell.angle_alpha   90.00
_cell.angle_beta   90.00
_cell.angle_gamma   90.00
#
_symmetry.space_group_name_H-M   'P 1'
#
loop_
_entity.id
_entity.type
_entity.pdbx_description
1 polymer ?
#
loop_
_entity_poly.entity_id
_entity_poly.type
_entity_poly.pdbx_seq_one_letter_code
_entity_poly.pdbx_strand_id
1 'polypeptide(L)'
;MKLIKFLPFVALFAIAMVAFTFKQTPKATKGVNFFHGTFKEALAKAKKENKLVMMDCYTVWCGPCKMLKSKVFTDKGLGDVMNSKYVCIAVDYENGEGPAIAEKYPVEGFPTLFFMDANGKVKKKVVGVPNGNPVAALTELAKSIK
;
A
#
# COMPACT_ATOMS: atom_id res chain seq x y z
N MET A 1 63.54 15.78 -25.29
CA MET A 1 63.02 14.48 -25.79
C MET A 1 62.05 13.93 -24.75
N LYS A 2 60.76 13.83 -25.10
CA LYS A 2 59.62 13.15 -24.41
C LYS A 2 59.31 13.61 -22.96
N LEU A 3 58.34 14.50 -22.68
CA LEU A 3 56.87 14.45 -22.88
C LEU A 3 56.18 13.37 -21.99
N ILE A 4 55.10 13.78 -21.28
CA ILE A 4 53.94 12.98 -20.78
C ILE A 4 54.05 12.54 -19.29
N LYS A 5 53.50 13.34 -18.35
CA LYS A 5 52.15 13.24 -17.72
C LYS A 5 51.92 11.96 -16.89
N PHE A 6 52.18 12.04 -15.58
CA PHE A 6 51.71 11.06 -14.57
C PHE A 6 50.84 11.74 -13.51
N LEU A 7 49.79 12.39 -13.98
CA LEU A 7 48.55 12.67 -13.25
C LEU A 7 47.48 12.78 -14.34
N PRO A 8 46.44 11.93 -14.38
CA PRO A 8 45.49 11.75 -13.27
C PRO A 8 44.87 10.33 -13.19
N PHE A 9 45.34 9.45 -12.31
CA PHE A 9 44.68 8.13 -12.14
C PHE A 9 43.74 8.07 -10.91
N VAL A 10 43.77 9.07 -10.03
CA VAL A 10 42.84 9.15 -8.88
C VAL A 10 41.51 9.82 -9.25
N ALA A 11 41.46 10.57 -10.36
CA ALA A 11 40.25 11.27 -10.78
C ALA A 11 39.24 10.40 -11.57
N LEU A 12 39.61 9.17 -11.97
CA LEU A 12 38.72 8.31 -12.76
C LEU A 12 37.82 7.40 -11.90
N PHE A 13 38.14 7.21 -10.61
CA PHE A 13 37.33 6.39 -9.71
C PHE A 13 36.24 7.18 -8.95
N ALA A 14 36.33 8.51 -8.92
CA ALA A 14 35.37 9.36 -8.22
C ALA A 14 34.11 9.71 -9.05
N ILE A 15 34.10 9.44 -10.35
CA ILE A 15 32.99 9.81 -11.25
C ILE A 15 31.93 8.70 -11.36
N ALA A 16 32.22 7.48 -10.88
CA ALA A 16 31.29 6.35 -10.97
C ALA A 16 30.26 6.25 -9.83
N MET A 17 30.37 7.06 -8.76
CA MET A 17 29.45 6.99 -7.61
C MET A 17 28.26 7.95 -7.63
N VAL A 18 28.16 8.86 -8.60
CA VAL A 18 27.17 9.97 -8.56
C VAL A 18 25.91 9.72 -9.41
N ALA A 19 25.81 8.62 -10.16
CA ALA A 19 24.74 8.46 -11.17
C ALA A 19 23.81 7.25 -10.98
N PHE A 20 23.64 6.74 -9.76
CA PHE A 20 22.62 5.69 -9.51
C PHE A 20 21.63 6.07 -8.40
N THR A 21 21.22 7.34 -8.34
CA THR A 21 19.88 7.64 -7.82
C THR A 21 18.86 7.35 -8.92
N PHE A 22 18.66 6.08 -9.23
CA PHE A 22 17.46 5.63 -9.94
C PHE A 22 16.27 5.95 -9.02
N LYS A 23 15.68 7.13 -9.17
CA LYS A 23 14.32 7.38 -8.67
C LYS A 23 13.43 6.46 -9.49
N GLN A 24 13.14 5.26 -8.96
CA GLN A 24 12.16 4.35 -9.54
C GLN A 24 10.85 5.12 -9.68
N THR A 25 10.51 5.49 -10.91
CA THR A 25 9.17 5.95 -11.23
C THR A 25 8.22 4.79 -10.91
N PRO A 26 7.22 5.00 -10.02
CA PRO A 26 6.28 3.95 -9.71
C PRO A 26 5.57 3.55 -11.01
N LYS A 27 5.73 2.28 -11.40
CA LYS A 27 5.03 1.68 -12.53
C LYS A 27 3.54 2.01 -12.35
N ALA A 28 2.96 2.73 -13.31
CA ALA A 28 1.54 3.08 -13.26
C ALA A 28 0.72 1.79 -13.20
N THR A 29 0.22 1.47 -12.02
CA THR A 29 -0.56 0.26 -11.79
C THR A 29 -2.01 0.53 -12.15
N LYS A 30 -2.65 -0.47 -12.75
CA LYS A 30 -4.09 -0.47 -13.00
C LYS A 30 -4.79 -0.79 -11.67
N GLY A 31 -4.96 0.22 -10.80
CA GLY A 31 -5.70 0.09 -9.55
C GLY A 31 -4.88 0.21 -8.25
N VAL A 32 -5.45 -0.32 -7.17
CA VAL A 32 -4.89 -0.30 -5.81
C VAL A 32 -3.76 -1.33 -5.70
N ASN A 33 -2.63 -0.91 -5.14
CA ASN A 33 -1.44 -1.73 -4.93
C ASN A 33 -1.49 -2.37 -3.55
N PHE A 34 -1.83 -3.65 -3.53
CA PHE A 34 -1.75 -4.44 -2.30
C PHE A 34 -0.30 -4.84 -2.01
N PHE A 35 0.16 -4.48 -0.82
CA PHE A 35 1.40 -4.96 -0.24
C PHE A 35 1.28 -6.45 0.06
N HIS A 36 2.34 -7.19 -0.30
CA HIS A 36 2.44 -8.62 -0.07
C HIS A 36 3.48 -8.84 1.03
N GLY A 37 3.01 -9.34 2.16
CA GLY A 37 3.78 -9.50 3.40
C GLY A 37 2.82 -9.56 4.58
N THR A 38 3.37 -9.48 5.78
CA THR A 38 2.59 -9.51 7.03
C THR A 38 2.00 -8.14 7.36
N PHE A 39 0.95 -8.11 8.19
CA PHE A 39 0.36 -6.89 8.72
C PHE A 39 1.37 -6.04 9.50
N LYS A 40 2.28 -6.70 10.23
CA LYS A 40 3.38 -6.02 10.93
C LYS A 40 4.33 -5.31 9.95
N GLU A 41 4.67 -5.95 8.84
CA GLU A 41 5.51 -5.35 7.80
C GLU A 41 4.80 -4.21 7.08
N ALA A 42 3.48 -4.33 6.85
CA ALA A 42 2.67 -3.24 6.29
C ALA A 42 2.70 -2.00 7.19
N LEU A 43 2.55 -2.17 8.51
CA LEU A 43 2.69 -1.08 9.49
C LEU A 43 4.10 -0.48 9.45
N ALA A 44 5.14 -1.30 9.43
CA ALA A 44 6.53 -0.83 9.36
C ALA A 44 6.81 -0.05 8.06
N LYS A 45 6.32 -0.53 6.92
CA LYS A 45 6.40 0.15 5.62
C LYS A 45 5.64 1.48 5.65
N ALA A 46 4.45 1.50 6.24
CA ALA A 46 3.66 2.73 6.39
C ALA A 46 4.40 3.77 7.22
N LYS A 47 5.06 3.38 8.33
CA LYS A 47 5.93 4.28 9.10
C LYS A 47 7.08 4.82 8.25
N LYS A 48 7.77 3.95 7.52
CA LYS A 48 8.91 4.32 6.68
C LYS A 48 8.54 5.27 5.53
N GLU A 49 7.37 5.07 4.93
CA GLU A 49 6.88 5.86 3.80
C GLU A 49 6.04 7.08 4.23
N ASN A 50 5.86 7.29 5.54
CA ASN A 50 4.95 8.30 6.09
C ASN A 50 3.53 8.20 5.49
N LYS A 51 3.01 6.98 5.43
CA LYS A 51 1.69 6.63 4.93
C LYS A 51 0.79 6.07 6.03
N LEU A 52 -0.50 6.08 5.77
CA LEU A 52 -1.51 5.35 6.54
C LEU A 52 -1.56 3.88 6.09
N VAL A 53 -2.38 3.06 6.73
CA VAL A 53 -2.66 1.68 6.31
C VAL A 53 -4.13 1.54 5.96
N MET A 54 -4.41 0.86 4.85
CA MET A 54 -5.75 0.34 4.55
C MET A 54 -5.70 -1.18 4.59
N MET A 55 -6.47 -1.79 5.50
CA MET A 55 -6.57 -3.24 5.64
C MET A 55 -7.93 -3.71 5.13
N ASP A 56 -7.91 -4.49 4.05
CA ASP A 56 -9.06 -5.23 3.51
C ASP A 56 -9.19 -6.57 4.23
N CYS A 57 -10.15 -6.67 5.14
CA CYS A 57 -10.46 -7.89 5.87
C CYS A 57 -11.42 -8.72 5.02
N TYR A 58 -10.99 -9.90 4.60
CA TYR A 58 -11.77 -10.77 3.73
C TYR A 58 -11.71 -12.23 4.18
N THR A 59 -12.54 -13.06 3.56
CA THR A 59 -12.43 -14.53 3.57
C THR A 59 -12.47 -15.06 2.14
N VAL A 60 -11.93 -16.25 1.88
CA VAL A 60 -11.80 -16.81 0.52
C VAL A 60 -13.16 -17.04 -0.15
N TRP A 61 -14.16 -17.43 0.62
CA TRP A 61 -15.51 -17.73 0.15
C TRP A 61 -16.41 -16.48 0.03
N CYS A 62 -15.94 -15.31 0.49
CA CYS A 62 -16.70 -14.07 0.46
C CYS A 62 -16.91 -13.53 -0.97
N GLY A 63 -18.14 -13.65 -1.48
CA GLY A 63 -18.54 -13.11 -2.79
C GLY A 63 -18.35 -11.59 -2.93
N PRO A 64 -18.87 -10.76 -2.00
CA PRO A 64 -18.69 -9.30 -2.06
C PRO A 64 -17.22 -8.86 -2.02
N CYS A 65 -16.35 -9.58 -1.33
CA CYS A 65 -14.91 -9.33 -1.29
C CYS A 65 -14.27 -9.50 -2.68
N LYS A 66 -14.66 -10.55 -3.42
CA LYS A 66 -14.22 -10.78 -4.81
C LYS A 66 -14.72 -9.67 -5.74
N MET A 67 -15.92 -9.13 -5.49
CA MET A 67 -16.46 -8.00 -6.25
C MET A 67 -15.61 -6.74 -6.03
N LEU A 68 -15.25 -6.39 -4.79
CA LEU A 68 -14.33 -5.27 -4.53
C LEU A 68 -13.01 -5.45 -5.27
N LYS A 69 -12.39 -6.63 -5.17
CA LYS A 69 -11.10 -6.92 -5.84
C LYS A 69 -11.16 -6.80 -7.35
N SER A 70 -12.26 -7.19 -7.99
CA SER A 70 -12.38 -7.21 -9.45
C SER A 70 -12.94 -5.93 -10.07
N LYS A 71 -13.81 -5.20 -9.36
CA LYS A 71 -14.55 -4.05 -9.91
C LYS A 71 -14.21 -2.70 -9.28
N VAL A 72 -13.74 -2.69 -8.03
CA VAL A 72 -13.53 -1.45 -7.26
C VAL A 72 -12.04 -1.17 -7.16
N PHE A 73 -11.25 -2.13 -6.67
CA PHE A 73 -9.81 -1.98 -6.49
C PHE A 73 -9.02 -1.97 -7.81
N THR A 74 -9.65 -2.30 -8.94
CA THR A 74 -9.07 -2.16 -10.28
C THR A 74 -9.20 -0.75 -10.86
N ASP A 75 -10.00 0.12 -10.25
CA ASP A 75 -10.18 1.50 -10.70
C ASP A 75 -8.90 2.33 -10.52
N LYS A 76 -8.50 3.02 -11.59
CA LYS A 76 -7.26 3.80 -11.60
C LYS A 76 -7.34 5.01 -10.68
N GLY A 77 -8.47 5.74 -10.66
CA GLY A 77 -8.61 6.95 -9.86
C GLY A 77 -8.57 6.67 -8.36
N LEU A 78 -9.24 5.60 -7.94
CA LEU A 78 -9.12 5.08 -6.58
C LEU A 78 -7.69 4.62 -6.30
N GLY A 79 -7.09 3.86 -7.22
CA GLY A 79 -5.69 3.42 -7.13
C GLY A 79 -4.72 4.57 -6.87
N ASP A 80 -4.80 5.65 -7.65
CA ASP A 80 -3.92 6.83 -7.52
C ASP A 80 -4.01 7.45 -6.11
N VAL A 81 -5.21 7.55 -5.54
CA VAL A 81 -5.45 8.09 -4.20
C VAL A 81 -4.98 7.12 -3.12
N MET A 82 -5.28 5.83 -3.26
CA MET A 82 -4.91 4.81 -2.28
C MET A 82 -3.40 4.62 -2.22
N ASN A 83 -2.75 4.48 -3.37
CA ASN A 83 -1.31 4.19 -3.48
C ASN A 83 -0.43 5.36 -3.00
N SER A 84 -0.94 6.59 -3.11
CA SER A 84 -0.22 7.79 -2.64
C SER A 84 -0.30 7.96 -1.13
N LYS A 85 -1.42 7.60 -0.49
CA LYS A 85 -1.66 7.83 0.94
C LYS A 85 -1.52 6.61 1.84
N TYR A 86 -1.69 5.41 1.30
CA TYR A 86 -1.83 4.19 2.08
C TYR A 86 -0.86 3.10 1.64
N VAL A 87 -0.39 2.33 2.60
CA VAL A 87 0.03 0.95 2.38
C VAL A 87 -1.23 0.09 2.49
N CYS A 88 -1.68 -0.44 1.35
CA CYS A 88 -2.88 -1.28 1.30
C CYS A 88 -2.48 -2.74 1.54
N ILE A 89 -3.17 -3.46 2.42
CA ILE A 89 -2.95 -4.89 2.68
C ILE A 89 -4.30 -5.60 2.70
N ALA A 90 -4.36 -6.82 2.18
CA ALA A 90 -5.51 -7.69 2.30
C ALA A 90 -5.17 -8.81 3.28
N VAL A 91 -6.04 -9.05 4.26
CA VAL A 91 -5.85 -10.06 5.28
C VAL A 91 -7.01 -11.04 5.21
N ASP A 92 -6.69 -12.30 4.99
CA ASP A 92 -7.65 -13.39 5.14
C ASP A 92 -7.85 -13.65 6.63
N TYR A 93 -9.04 -13.34 7.15
CA TYR A 93 -9.33 -13.43 8.58
C TYR A 93 -9.45 -14.87 9.09
N GLU A 94 -9.53 -15.87 8.22
CA GLU A 94 -9.63 -17.29 8.62
C GLU A 94 -8.30 -18.04 8.55
N ASN A 95 -7.28 -17.48 7.88
CA ASN A 95 -6.03 -18.19 7.60
C ASN A 95 -4.80 -17.35 7.97
N GLY A 96 -3.66 -18.02 8.17
CA GLY A 96 -2.39 -17.34 8.47
C GLY A 96 -2.45 -16.54 9.76
N GLU A 97 -2.01 -15.26 9.71
CA GLU A 97 -2.09 -14.32 10.85
C GLU A 97 -3.50 -13.74 11.08
N GLY A 98 -4.45 -14.02 10.17
CA GLY A 98 -5.81 -13.51 10.19
C GLY A 98 -6.56 -13.69 11.50
N PRO A 99 -6.64 -14.90 12.08
CA PRO A 99 -7.37 -15.12 13.32
C PRO A 99 -6.89 -14.24 14.48
N ALA A 100 -5.58 -14.11 14.65
CA ALA A 100 -5.01 -13.26 15.70
C ALA A 100 -5.27 -11.76 15.44
N ILE A 101 -5.29 -11.34 14.16
CA ILE A 101 -5.67 -9.98 13.77
C ILE A 101 -7.17 -9.76 14.01
N ALA A 102 -8.02 -10.76 13.75
CA ALA A 102 -9.47 -10.70 13.95
C ALA A 102 -9.85 -10.56 15.44
N GLU A 103 -9.12 -11.23 16.33
CA GLU A 103 -9.26 -11.03 17.78
C GLU A 103 -8.96 -9.58 18.19
N LYS A 104 -7.93 -8.97 17.59
CA LYS A 104 -7.53 -7.60 17.87
C LYS A 104 -8.43 -6.54 17.21
N TYR A 105 -8.93 -6.83 16.01
CA TYR A 105 -9.77 -5.96 15.21
C TYR A 105 -11.03 -6.71 14.77
N PRO A 106 -12.00 -6.88 15.68
CA PRO A 106 -13.22 -7.61 15.39
C PRO A 106 -14.06 -6.89 14.32
N VAL A 107 -14.70 -7.69 13.48
CA VAL A 107 -15.54 -7.23 12.37
C VAL A 107 -16.93 -7.84 12.46
N GLU A 108 -17.93 -7.06 12.06
CA GLU A 108 -19.34 -7.50 12.04
C GLU A 108 -19.69 -8.28 10.77
N GLY A 109 -18.84 -8.22 9.74
CA GLY A 109 -19.04 -8.92 8.49
C GLY A 109 -17.94 -8.65 7.47
N PHE A 110 -17.99 -9.39 6.36
CA PHE A 110 -17.02 -9.28 5.28
C PHE A 110 -17.65 -8.68 4.01
N PRO A 111 -16.89 -7.87 3.26
CA PRO A 111 -15.58 -7.33 3.60
C PRO A 111 -15.70 -6.24 4.68
N THR A 112 -14.63 -6.01 5.44
CA THR A 112 -14.49 -4.81 6.27
C THR A 112 -13.18 -4.13 5.93
N LEU A 113 -13.23 -2.84 5.63
CA LEU A 113 -12.05 -2.02 5.36
C LEU A 113 -11.73 -1.18 6.59
N PHE A 114 -10.54 -1.39 7.16
CA PHE A 114 -9.99 -0.50 8.17
C PHE A 114 -9.02 0.49 7.55
N PHE A 115 -9.19 1.77 7.87
CA PHE A 115 -8.22 2.81 7.59
C PHE A 115 -7.57 3.21 8.91
N MET A 116 -6.25 3.09 8.99
CA MET A 116 -5.50 3.11 10.23
C MET A 116 -4.26 3.99 10.10
N ASP A 117 -3.77 4.52 11.22
CA ASP A 117 -2.41 5.05 11.23
C ASP A 117 -1.35 3.94 11.24
N ALA A 118 -0.09 4.32 11.07
CA ALA A 118 1.02 3.39 11.00
C ALA A 118 1.32 2.68 12.34
N ASN A 119 0.65 3.03 13.44
CA ASN A 119 0.70 2.32 14.72
C ASN A 119 -0.44 1.30 14.88
N GLY A 120 -1.32 1.19 13.89
CA GLY A 120 -2.48 0.29 13.92
C GLY A 120 -3.66 0.88 14.69
N LYS A 121 -3.70 2.19 14.94
CA LYS A 121 -4.91 2.82 15.49
C LYS A 121 -5.91 3.06 14.36
N VAL A 122 -7.10 2.50 14.51
CA VAL A 122 -8.20 2.67 13.55
C VAL A 122 -8.67 4.13 13.54
N LYS A 123 -8.73 4.74 12.36
CA LYS A 123 -9.27 6.07 12.09
C LYS A 123 -10.68 5.99 11.52
N LYS A 124 -10.90 5.02 10.62
CA LYS A 124 -12.21 4.77 10.02
C LYS A 124 -12.39 3.29 9.74
N LYS A 125 -13.64 2.83 9.81
CA LYS A 125 -14.09 1.50 9.44
C LYS A 125 -15.21 1.62 8.41
N VAL A 126 -15.16 0.78 7.37
CA VAL A 126 -16.23 0.60 6.39
C VAL A 126 -16.62 -0.86 6.40
N VAL A 127 -17.87 -1.15 6.75
CA VAL A 127 -18.39 -2.52 6.76
C VAL A 127 -19.19 -2.75 5.48
N GLY A 128 -18.87 -3.83 4.78
CA GLY A 128 -19.48 -4.20 3.50
C GLY A 128 -19.04 -3.32 2.33
N VAL A 129 -19.77 -3.46 1.22
CA VAL A 129 -19.60 -2.64 0.02
C VAL A 129 -20.45 -1.37 0.21
N PRO A 130 -19.89 -0.16 0.04
CA PRO A 130 -20.70 1.06 0.04
C PRO A 130 -21.81 1.01 -1.03
N ASN A 131 -23.01 1.45 -0.66
CA ASN A 131 -24.13 1.54 -1.60
C ASN A 131 -23.85 2.60 -2.70
N GLY A 132 -24.47 2.43 -3.87
CA GLY A 132 -24.35 3.39 -4.98
C GLY A 132 -23.05 3.22 -5.77
N ASN A 133 -22.12 4.16 -5.63
CA ASN A 133 -20.82 4.14 -6.31
C ASN A 133 -19.69 3.87 -5.30
N PRO A 134 -19.25 2.59 -5.16
CA PRO A 134 -18.20 2.22 -4.21
C PRO A 134 -16.86 2.92 -4.49
N VAL A 135 -16.52 3.14 -5.76
CA VAL A 135 -15.26 3.80 -6.15
C VAL A 135 -15.24 5.24 -5.64
N ALA A 136 -16.30 6.01 -5.90
CA ALA A 136 -16.41 7.39 -5.44
C ALA A 136 -16.41 7.46 -3.90
N ALA A 137 -17.22 6.63 -3.25
CA ALA A 137 -17.34 6.60 -1.79
C ALA A 137 -16.00 6.30 -1.11
N LEU A 138 -15.28 5.28 -1.57
CA LEU A 138 -13.96 4.93 -1.01
C LEU A 138 -12.91 6.00 -1.34
N THR A 139 -12.98 6.62 -2.51
CA THR A 139 -12.06 7.69 -2.91
C THR A 139 -12.22 8.93 -2.03
N GLU A 140 -13.44 9.39 -1.80
CA GLU A 140 -13.74 10.54 -0.96
C GLU A 140 -13.35 10.27 0.50
N LEU A 141 -13.69 9.09 1.01
CA LEU A 141 -13.29 8.68 2.33
C LEU A 141 -11.77 8.68 2.49
N ALA A 142 -11.06 8.03 1.56
CA ALA A 142 -9.60 7.95 1.57
C ALA A 142 -8.93 9.33 1.53
N LYS A 143 -9.53 10.31 0.85
CA LYS A 143 -9.06 11.70 0.84
C LYS A 143 -9.29 12.40 2.18
N SER A 144 -10.44 12.18 2.82
CA SER A 144 -10.84 12.89 4.05
C SER A 144 -10.01 12.54 5.30
N ILE A 145 -9.42 11.34 5.35
CA ILE A 145 -8.68 10.87 6.53
C ILE A 145 -7.32 11.57 6.61
N LYS A 146 -7.04 12.14 7.79
CA LYS A 146 -5.80 12.83 8.17
C LYS A 146 -4.94 11.97 9.09
#